data_AF-A0A5K0XDQ9-F1
#
_entry.id   AF-A0A5K0XDQ9-F1
#
_cell.length_a   1.000
_cell.length_b   1.000
_cell.length_c   1.000
_cell.angle_alpha   90.00
_cell.angle_beta   90.00
_cell.angle_gamma   90.00
#
_symmetry.space_group_name_H-M   'P 1'
#
loop_
_entity.id
_entity.type
_entity.pdbx_description
1 polymer ?
#
loop_
_entity_poly.entity_id
_entity_poly.type
_entity_poly.pdbx_seq_one_letter_code
_entity_poly.pdbx_strand_id
1 'polypeptide(L)' 'DNVCIQTSEGLSYHKLIAVHAGLVTKQDVESQLKMLRYRDTSQPKVANLSGRKDVWDIPK' A
#
# COMPACT_ATOMS: atom_id res chain seq x y z
N ASP A 1 7.60 -12.40 3.67
CA ASP A 1 7.63 -13.44 2.63
C ASP A 1 7.32 -12.87 1.27
N ASN A 2 7.88 -13.48 0.22
CA ASN A 2 7.57 -13.12 -1.16
C ASN A 2 6.38 -13.95 -1.63
N VAL A 3 5.56 -13.37 -2.50
CA VAL A 3 4.45 -14.06 -3.16
C VAL A 3 4.81 -14.37 -4.60
N CYS A 4 4.25 -15.45 -5.11
CA CYS A 4 4.39 -15.87 -6.49
C CYS A 4 3.21 -15.36 -7.31
N ILE A 5 3.46 -14.78 -8.48
CA ILE A 5 2.42 -14.33 -9.42
C ILE A 5 2.77 -14.74 -10.86
N GLN A 6 1.75 -15.10 -11.62
CA GLN A 6 1.88 -15.35 -13.05
C GLN A 6 1.86 -14.01 -13.79
N THR A 7 2.90 -13.73 -14.56
CA THR A 7 2.99 -12.56 -15.45
C THR A 7 3.03 -13.02 -16.91
N SER A 8 2.98 -12.06 -17.84
CA SER A 8 3.17 -12.36 -19.27
C SER A 8 4.54 -12.96 -19.59
N GLU A 9 5.55 -12.74 -18.73
CA GLU A 9 6.90 -13.28 -18.85
C GLU A 9 7.09 -14.64 -18.13
N GLY A 10 6.04 -15.12 -17.44
CA GLY A 10 6.07 -16.36 -16.67
C GLY A 10 5.91 -16.12 -15.17
N LEU A 11 6.40 -17.08 -14.38
CA LEU A 11 6.25 -17.10 -12.93
C LEU A 11 7.28 -16.18 -12.26
N SER A 12 6.83 -15.20 -11.46
CA SER A 12 7.72 -14.25 -10.79
C SER A 12 7.40 -14.10 -9.29
N TYR A 13 8.43 -13.77 -8.50
CA TYR A 13 8.33 -13.58 -7.05
C TYR A 13 8.41 -12.10 -6.69
N HIS A 14 7.42 -11.59 -5.95
CA HIS A 14 7.31 -10.17 -5.59
C HIS A 14 6.94 -9.99 -4.11
N LYS A 15 7.12 -8.77 -3.61
CA LYS A 15 6.56 -8.36 -2.32
C LYS A 15 5.08 -8.00 -2.51
N LEU A 16 4.25 -8.32 -1.51
CA LEU A 16 2.84 -7.97 -1.49
C LEU A 16 2.54 -7.08 -0.28
N ILE A 17 1.85 -5.98 -0.53
CA ILE A 17 1.32 -5.08 0.51
C ILE A 17 -0.20 -5.06 0.34
N ALA A 18 -0.91 -5.62 1.31
CA ALA A 18 -2.36 -5.59 1.35
C ALA A 18 -2.83 -4.44 2.25
N VAL A 19 -3.61 -3.53 1.69
CA VAL A 19 -4.21 -2.39 2.40
C VAL A 19 -5.60 -2.12 1.81
N HIS A 20 -6.56 -1.66 2.63
CA HIS A 20 -7.97 -1.66 2.24
C HIS A 20 -8.29 -0.74 1.05
N ALA A 21 -7.80 0.51 1.06
CA ALA A 21 -8.02 1.44 -0.05
C ALA A 21 -6.79 1.54 -0.97
N GLY A 22 -5.60 1.76 -0.41
CA GLY A 22 -4.35 1.86 -1.18
C GLY A 22 -3.24 2.64 -0.47
N LEU A 23 -2.23 3.06 -1.23
CA LEU A 23 -1.11 3.89 -0.75
C LEU A 23 -1.15 5.28 -1.40
N VAL A 24 -0.83 6.31 -0.62
CA VAL A 24 -0.88 7.70 -1.09
C VAL A 24 0.29 7.98 -2.03
N THR A 25 -0.03 8.44 -3.24
CA THR A 25 0.93 8.69 -4.34
C THR A 25 1.98 9.78 -4.08
N LYS A 26 1.70 10.73 -3.19
CA LYS A 26 2.55 11.90 -2.91
C LYS A 26 3.30 11.82 -1.58
N GLN A 27 3.38 10.63 -1.00
CA GLN A 27 3.99 10.42 0.31
C GLN A 27 4.92 9.21 0.27
N ASP A 28 6.02 9.28 1.02
CA ASP A 28 6.96 8.17 1.16
C ASP A 28 6.26 6.88 1.63
N VAL A 29 6.56 5.77 0.97
CA VAL A 29 5.91 4.48 1.21
C VAL A 29 6.30 3.92 2.57
N GLU A 30 7.57 3.98 2.97
CA GLU A 30 8.02 3.39 4.23
C GLU A 30 7.40 4.11 5.44
N SER A 31 7.30 5.44 5.37
CA SER A 31 6.63 6.27 6.38
C SER A 31 5.15 5.90 6.54
N GLN A 32 4.44 5.70 5.43
CA GLN A 32 3.05 5.23 5.47
C GLN A 32 2.94 3.85 6.10
N LEU A 33 3.79 2.90 5.70
CA LEU A 33 3.80 1.55 6.25
C LEU A 33 4.09 1.53 7.75
N LYS A 34 5.00 2.39 8.23
CA LYS A 34 5.31 2.53 9.65
C LYS A 34 4.08 2.99 10.45
N MET A 35 3.38 4.01 9.97
CA MET A 35 2.14 4.50 10.59
C MET A 35 1.06 3.40 10.62
N LEU A 36 0.86 2.69 9.50
CA LEU A 36 -0.13 1.61 9.40
C LEU A 36 0.18 0.43 10.34
N ARG A 37 1.46 0.05 10.46
CA ARG A 37 1.89 -1.00 11.41
C ARG A 37 1.68 -0.60 12.87
N TYR A 38 1.87 0.69 13.19
CA TYR A 38 1.62 1.22 14.52
C TYR A 38 0.12 1.34 14.86
N ARG A 39 -0.77 1.27 13.86
CA ARG A 39 -2.22 1.47 14.00
C ARG A 39 -2.54 2.80 14.68
N ASP A 40 -1.86 3.85 14.25
CA ASP A 40 -2.05 5.20 14.80
C ASP A 40 -3.51 5.66 14.65
N THR A 41 -4.20 5.80 15.79
CA THR A 41 -5.60 6.24 15.87
C THR A 41 -5.74 7.74 16.12
N SER A 42 -4.64 8.49 16.20
CA SER A 42 -4.68 9.95 16.36
C SER A 42 -5.25 10.66 15.14
N GLN A 43 -5.17 10.01 13.96
CA GLN A 43 -5.70 10.56 12.72
C GLN A 43 -7.18 10.21 12.55
N PRO A 44 -8.07 11.22 12.45
CA PRO A 44 -9.51 10.98 12.32
C PRO A 44 -9.88 10.33 10.98
N LYS A 45 -9.04 10.49 9.96
CA LYS A 45 -9.21 9.88 8.65
C LYS A 45 -7.87 9.39 8.11
N VAL A 46 -7.78 8.09 7.90
CA VAL A 46 -6.61 7.45 7.29
C VAL A 46 -6.91 7.22 5.81
N ALA A 47 -6.19 7.92 4.92
CA ALA A 47 -6.39 7.82 3.47
C ALA A 47 -6.16 6.39 2.95
N ASN A 48 -5.21 5.66 3.53
CA ASN A 48 -4.96 4.27 3.18
C ASN A 48 -6.16 3.33 3.40
N LEU A 49 -7.12 3.74 4.24
CA LEU A 49 -8.33 2.97 4.56
C LEU A 49 -9.61 3.58 3.98
N SER A 50 -9.59 4.83 3.53
CA SER A 50 -10.81 5.58 3.17
C SER A 50 -10.66 6.49 1.94
N GLY A 51 -9.47 6.52 1.36
CA GLY A 51 -9.12 7.29 0.17
C GLY A 51 -9.83 6.77 -1.07
N ARG A 52 -9.78 7.55 -2.15
CA ARG A 52 -10.34 7.22 -3.46
C ARG A 52 -9.28 7.42 -4.54
N LYS A 53 -9.31 8.56 -5.22
CA LYS A 53 -8.38 8.89 -6.32
C LYS A 53 -6.93 9.04 -5.85
N ASP A 54 -6.72 9.43 -4.61
CA ASP A 54 -5.41 9.68 -4.00
C ASP A 54 -4.61 8.41 -3.69
N VAL A 55 -5.28 7.25 -3.66
CA VAL A 55 -4.71 5.94 -3.32
C VAL A 55 -4.92 4.87 -4.41
N TRP A 56 -5.39 5.27 -5.59
CA TRP A 56 -5.76 4.36 -6.67
C TRP A 56 -4.54 3.74 -7.38
N ASP A 57 -3.54 4.57 -7.67
CA ASP A 57 -2.35 4.17 -8.41
C ASP A 57 -1.24 3.67 -7.47
N ILE A 58 -0.36 2.79 -7.99
CA ILE A 58 0.83 2.36 -7.27
C ILE A 58 1.80 3.56 -7.17
N PRO A 59 2.16 4.01 -5.95
CA PRO A 59 3.10 5.12 -5.75
C PRO A 59 4.49 4.77 -6.29
N LYS A 60 5.25 5.81 -6.65
CA LYS A 60 6.66 5.68 -7.07
C LYS A 60 7.60 5.51 -5.88
#